data_AF-A0A034WL09-F1
#
_entry.id   AF-A0A034WL09-F1
#
_cell.length_a   1.000
_cell.length_b   1.000
_cell.length_c   1.000
_cell.angle_alpha   90.00
_cell.angle_beta   90.00
_cell.angle_gamma   90.00
#
_symmetry.space_group_name_H-M   'P 1'
#
loop_
_entity.id
_entity.type
_entity.pdbx_description
1 polymer ?
#
loop_
_entity_poly.entity_id
_entity_poly.type
_entity_poly.pdbx_seq_one_letter_code
_entity_poly.pdbx_strand_id
1 'polypeptide(L)'
;MSKDPNQKEAIIKAAYADINKFGQNGEYDKAVKAVNRILGVAPDDQTALHCKVVCLIQLSKFEEAYKFIEKNKLSSSLVLEKAYSEYRLNKPEQALKTIDNAGINPLPDSLKELRTQVLYRLERYEECFDAYKEIIKNTNDEYENERRTNLSAVAANLAIDKNKEIPELPEETYEQYYNAACIASNRQKYAEAEKKLRASEKLCRETLEEDGVTEEEMREELEPIRVQLGYCLQMQGKLKEAAIIYAECLRNKPKDPVLVAVASNNSVVINKDQNVFDSKKKIRSAMSDACESKLTSRQKKAIALNNCLLAFLTNSSDQVQQLCQKLVQSYPDLEFQTLLIQCSQLTKDKRQKEALELLIQCSQLTKDKRQKEAL
;
A
#
# COMPACT_ATOMS: atom_id res chain seq x y z
N MET A 1 -5.75 -43.90 32.17
CA MET A 1 -4.35 -44.18 32.56
C MET A 1 -3.67 -42.85 32.86
N SER A 2 -3.57 -42.49 34.15
CA SER A 2 -2.91 -41.25 34.59
C SER A 2 -1.41 -41.39 34.31
N LYS A 3 -0.85 -40.57 33.42
CA LYS A 3 0.61 -40.47 33.26
C LYS A 3 1.21 -39.98 34.58
N ASP A 4 2.36 -40.54 34.96
CA ASP A 4 3.13 -40.12 36.12
C ASP A 4 3.41 -38.60 36.06
N PRO A 5 3.03 -37.80 37.07
CA PRO A 5 3.28 -36.36 37.11
C PRO A 5 4.74 -36.00 36.82
N ASN A 6 5.69 -36.81 37.31
CA ASN A 6 7.13 -36.60 37.08
C ASN A 6 7.52 -36.77 35.61
N GLN A 7 6.86 -37.70 34.90
CA GLN A 7 7.08 -37.92 33.47
C GLN A 7 6.52 -36.77 32.64
N LYS A 8 5.36 -36.21 33.02
CA LYS A 8 4.78 -35.03 32.36
C LYS A 8 5.70 -33.83 32.49
N GLU A 9 6.20 -33.54 33.69
CA GLU A 9 7.08 -32.41 33.94
C GLU A 9 8.42 -32.53 33.18
N ALA A 10 9.01 -33.73 33.15
CA ALA A 10 10.21 -34.00 32.36
C ALA A 10 9.99 -33.75 30.84
N ILE A 11 8.84 -34.16 30.29
CA ILE A 11 8.49 -33.92 28.88
C ILE A 11 8.39 -32.41 28.62
N ILE A 12 7.72 -31.66 29.50
CA ILE A 12 7.53 -30.22 29.35
C ILE A 12 8.88 -29.50 29.38
N LYS A 13 9.73 -29.82 30.37
CA LYS A 13 11.06 -29.22 30.52
C LYS A 13 11.97 -29.49 29.32
N ALA A 14 12.03 -30.75 28.86
CA ALA A 14 12.80 -31.11 27.68
C ALA A 14 12.26 -30.41 26.42
N ALA A 15 10.94 -30.29 26.30
CA ALA A 15 10.34 -29.62 25.16
C ALA A 15 10.59 -28.11 25.15
N TYR A 16 10.59 -27.42 26.28
CA TYR A 16 10.98 -26.01 26.34
C TYR A 16 12.44 -25.79 25.97
N ALA A 17 13.35 -26.68 26.38
CA ALA A 17 14.75 -26.61 25.96
C ALA A 17 14.88 -26.71 24.42
N ASP A 18 14.14 -27.63 23.80
CA ASP A 18 14.08 -27.75 22.35
C ASP A 18 13.47 -26.51 21.68
N ILE A 19 12.39 -25.94 22.23
CA ILE A 19 11.76 -24.72 21.69
C ILE A 19 12.77 -23.57 21.66
N ASN A 20 13.50 -23.35 22.76
CA ASN A 20 14.48 -22.28 22.85
C ASN A 20 15.63 -22.51 21.83
N LYS A 21 16.17 -23.73 21.79
CA LYS A 21 17.24 -24.09 20.84
C LYS A 21 16.81 -23.88 19.39
N PHE A 22 15.65 -24.41 19.00
CA PHE A 22 15.17 -24.29 17.63
C PHE A 22 14.76 -22.85 17.30
N GLY A 23 14.22 -22.10 18.25
CA GLY A 23 13.89 -20.68 18.08
C GLY A 23 15.11 -19.82 17.81
N GLN A 24 16.19 -20.00 18.58
CA GLN A 24 17.46 -19.27 18.39
C GLN A 24 18.12 -19.58 17.03
N ASN A 25 17.93 -20.80 16.52
CA ASN A 25 18.46 -21.20 15.22
C ASN A 25 17.56 -20.84 14.03
N GLY A 26 16.40 -20.22 14.27
CA GLY A 26 15.39 -19.96 13.22
C GLY A 26 14.70 -21.22 12.68
N GLU A 27 14.83 -22.36 13.35
CA GLU A 27 14.26 -23.66 12.97
C GLU A 27 12.80 -23.79 13.45
N TYR A 28 11.96 -22.81 13.09
CA TYR A 28 10.62 -22.65 13.67
C TYR A 28 9.68 -23.84 13.41
N ASP A 29 9.80 -24.57 12.29
CA ASP A 29 9.01 -25.80 12.08
C ASP A 29 9.34 -26.90 13.10
N LYS A 30 10.61 -26.99 13.54
CA LYS A 30 11.03 -27.92 14.62
C LYS A 30 10.54 -27.41 15.97
N ALA A 31 10.60 -26.10 16.21
CA ALA A 31 10.04 -25.48 17.41
C ALA A 31 8.54 -25.79 17.54
N VAL A 32 7.74 -25.68 16.47
CA VAL A 32 6.31 -26.05 16.48
C VAL A 32 6.09 -27.51 16.88
N LYS A 33 6.93 -28.45 16.40
CA LYS A 33 6.84 -29.86 16.84
C LYS A 33 7.13 -29.99 18.33
N ALA A 34 8.12 -29.27 18.85
CA ALA A 34 8.43 -29.26 20.28
C ALA A 34 7.27 -28.67 21.11
N VAL A 35 6.68 -27.56 20.67
CA VAL A 35 5.47 -26.96 21.28
C VAL A 35 4.30 -27.94 21.31
N ASN A 36 4.04 -28.66 20.22
CA ASN A 36 2.95 -29.63 20.16
C ASN A 36 3.13 -30.80 21.15
N ARG A 37 4.36 -31.14 21.55
CA ARG A 37 4.58 -32.13 22.63
C ARG A 37 4.11 -31.61 23.98
N ILE A 38 4.34 -30.32 24.28
CA ILE A 38 3.84 -29.67 25.51
C ILE A 38 2.32 -29.65 25.48
N LEU A 39 1.73 -29.12 24.41
CA LEU A 39 0.28 -28.99 24.28
C LEU A 39 -0.45 -30.35 24.25
N GLY A 40 0.24 -31.44 23.93
CA GLY A 40 -0.29 -32.80 24.02
C GLY A 40 -0.44 -33.35 25.45
N VAL A 41 0.30 -32.79 26.43
CA VAL A 41 0.23 -33.18 27.85
C VAL A 41 -0.27 -32.06 28.78
N ALA A 42 -0.18 -30.82 28.34
CA ALA A 42 -0.66 -29.60 28.99
C ALA A 42 -1.31 -28.68 27.93
N PRO A 43 -2.56 -28.95 27.51
CA PRO A 43 -3.23 -28.20 26.44
C PRO A 43 -3.49 -26.73 26.75
N ASP A 44 -3.48 -26.37 28.03
CA ASP A 44 -3.77 -25.06 28.61
C ASP A 44 -2.50 -24.27 28.99
N ASP A 45 -1.31 -24.81 28.71
CA ASP A 45 -0.04 -24.13 28.95
C ASP A 45 0.05 -22.85 28.10
N GLN A 46 -0.10 -21.70 28.75
CA GLN A 46 -0.17 -20.38 28.10
C GLN A 46 1.13 -20.02 27.38
N THR A 47 2.28 -20.39 27.94
CA THR A 47 3.58 -20.10 27.33
C THR A 47 3.75 -20.93 26.05
N ALA A 48 3.39 -22.21 26.09
CA ALA A 48 3.43 -23.06 24.88
C ALA A 48 2.45 -22.58 23.80
N LEU A 49 1.24 -22.14 24.20
CA LEU A 49 0.26 -21.54 23.28
C LEU A 49 0.83 -20.29 22.60
N HIS A 50 1.45 -19.39 23.37
CA HIS A 50 2.10 -18.19 22.84
C HIS A 50 3.27 -18.53 21.91
N CYS A 51 4.19 -19.42 22.33
CA CYS A 51 5.30 -19.87 21.50
C CYS A 51 4.83 -20.44 20.17
N LYS A 52 3.71 -21.18 20.15
CA LYS A 52 3.14 -21.69 18.89
C LYS A 52 2.78 -20.56 17.93
N VAL A 53 2.10 -19.53 18.43
CA VAL A 53 1.68 -18.37 17.62
C VAL A 53 2.90 -17.65 17.06
N VAL A 54 3.90 -17.38 17.89
CA VAL A 54 5.16 -16.74 17.46
C VAL A 54 5.84 -17.56 16.36
N CYS A 55 5.97 -18.89 16.54
CA CYS A 55 6.57 -19.74 15.52
C CYS A 55 5.78 -19.71 14.20
N LEU A 56 4.45 -19.72 14.26
CA LEU A 56 3.60 -19.63 13.06
C LEU A 56 3.80 -18.28 12.35
N ILE A 57 3.92 -17.18 13.08
CA ILE A 57 4.20 -15.85 12.54
C ILE A 57 5.58 -15.81 11.86
N GLN A 58 6.62 -16.35 12.51
CA GLN A 58 7.97 -16.41 11.96
C GLN A 58 8.05 -17.26 10.67
N LEU A 59 7.21 -18.30 10.58
CA LEU A 59 7.03 -19.10 9.36
C LEU A 59 6.14 -18.43 8.30
N SER A 60 5.70 -17.19 8.53
CA SER A 60 4.73 -16.47 7.68
C SER A 60 3.37 -17.20 7.51
N LYS A 61 3.01 -18.09 8.44
CA LYS A 61 1.73 -18.82 8.49
C LYS A 61 0.66 -18.00 9.22
N PHE A 62 0.41 -16.77 8.77
CA PHE A 62 -0.45 -15.79 9.47
C PHE A 62 -1.90 -16.26 9.64
N GLU A 63 -2.47 -16.93 8.64
CA GLU A 63 -3.84 -17.46 8.70
C GLU A 63 -3.97 -18.59 9.76
N GLU A 64 -2.94 -19.44 9.89
CA GLU A 64 -2.90 -20.47 10.92
C GLU A 64 -2.72 -19.86 12.31
N ALA A 65 -1.84 -18.85 12.45
CA ALA A 65 -1.65 -18.11 13.69
C ALA A 65 -2.96 -17.46 14.16
N TYR A 66 -3.63 -16.73 13.26
CA TYR A 66 -4.93 -16.11 13.53
C TYR A 66 -5.99 -17.13 13.98
N LYS A 67 -6.17 -18.22 13.21
CA LYS A 67 -7.13 -19.28 13.56
C LYS A 67 -6.79 -19.93 14.91
N PHE A 68 -5.51 -20.12 15.20
CA PHE A 68 -5.06 -20.68 16.46
C PHE A 68 -5.35 -19.77 17.65
N ILE A 69 -5.13 -18.45 17.51
CA ILE A 69 -5.48 -17.45 18.53
C ILE A 69 -6.98 -17.49 18.84
N GLU A 70 -7.82 -17.43 17.80
CA GLU A 70 -9.28 -17.40 17.98
C GLU A 70 -9.80 -18.71 18.58
N LYS A 71 -9.32 -19.86 18.09
CA LYS A 71 -9.74 -21.18 18.58
C LYS A 71 -9.44 -21.36 20.08
N ASN A 72 -8.29 -20.87 20.54
CA ASN A 72 -7.86 -21.02 21.93
C ASN A 72 -8.22 -19.80 22.81
N LYS A 73 -9.04 -18.87 22.30
CA LYS A 73 -9.51 -17.66 23.02
C LYS A 73 -8.36 -16.81 23.57
N LEU A 74 -7.28 -16.68 22.81
CA LEU A 74 -6.07 -15.95 23.20
C LEU A 74 -6.09 -14.47 22.80
N SER A 75 -7.20 -13.99 22.23
CA SER A 75 -7.26 -12.67 21.58
C SER A 75 -6.99 -11.51 22.54
N SER A 76 -7.31 -11.65 23.83
CA SER A 76 -7.03 -10.63 24.85
C SER A 76 -5.59 -10.64 25.36
N SER A 77 -4.92 -11.80 25.32
CA SER A 77 -3.54 -11.94 25.79
C SER A 77 -2.50 -11.77 24.68
N LEU A 78 -2.89 -12.00 23.42
CA LEU A 78 -2.02 -11.95 22.23
C LEU A 78 -2.52 -10.91 21.22
N VAL A 79 -2.78 -9.69 21.71
CA VAL A 79 -3.33 -8.58 20.91
C VAL A 79 -2.38 -8.23 19.75
N LEU A 80 -1.08 -8.13 20.02
CA LEU A 80 -0.07 -7.79 19.02
C LEU A 80 0.00 -8.83 17.91
N GLU A 81 0.12 -10.11 18.26
CA GLU A 81 0.21 -11.21 17.32
C GLU A 81 -1.06 -11.36 16.49
N LYS A 82 -2.23 -11.15 17.10
CA LYS A 82 -3.51 -11.15 16.40
C LYS A 82 -3.58 -10.01 15.39
N ALA A 83 -3.36 -8.77 15.83
CA ALA A 83 -3.42 -7.60 14.97
C ALA A 83 -2.37 -7.67 13.85
N TYR A 84 -1.17 -8.16 14.15
CA TYR A 84 -0.12 -8.36 13.15
C TYR A 84 -0.51 -9.40 12.12
N SER A 85 -1.12 -10.52 12.55
CA SER A 85 -1.63 -11.54 11.63
C SER A 85 -2.74 -10.96 10.74
N GLU A 86 -3.68 -10.20 11.29
CA GLU A 86 -4.73 -9.51 10.53
C GLU A 86 -4.14 -8.51 9.52
N TYR A 87 -3.15 -7.72 9.91
CA TYR A 87 -2.42 -6.80 9.05
C TYR A 87 -1.74 -7.52 7.88
N ARG A 88 -1.01 -8.61 8.17
CA ARG A 88 -0.30 -9.42 7.15
C ARG A 88 -1.25 -10.18 6.23
N LEU A 89 -2.49 -10.43 6.67
CA LEU A 89 -3.58 -11.00 5.86
C LEU A 89 -4.36 -9.94 5.05
N ASN A 90 -3.85 -8.70 5.00
CA ASN A 90 -4.49 -7.57 4.31
C ASN A 90 -5.90 -7.26 4.84
N LYS A 91 -6.06 -7.29 6.18
CA LYS A 91 -7.28 -6.89 6.90
C LYS A 91 -7.00 -5.71 7.85
N PRO A 92 -6.56 -4.55 7.32
CA PRO A 92 -6.08 -3.45 8.16
C PRO A 92 -7.19 -2.84 9.05
N GLU A 93 -8.46 -2.82 8.61
CA GLU A 93 -9.58 -2.36 9.43
C GLU A 93 -9.80 -3.27 10.65
N GLN A 94 -9.65 -4.58 10.44
CA GLN A 94 -9.76 -5.57 11.51
C GLN A 94 -8.59 -5.43 12.49
N ALA A 95 -7.36 -5.29 11.97
CA ALA A 95 -6.17 -5.07 12.78
C ALA A 95 -6.31 -3.82 13.66
N LEU A 96 -6.76 -2.69 13.08
CA LEU A 96 -6.98 -1.46 13.83
C LEU A 96 -8.02 -1.66 14.94
N LYS A 97 -9.14 -2.32 14.62
CA LYS A 97 -10.20 -2.62 15.58
C LYS A 97 -9.70 -3.51 16.72
N THR A 98 -8.84 -4.49 16.43
CA THR A 98 -8.22 -5.35 17.45
C THR A 98 -7.33 -4.53 18.40
N ILE A 99 -6.53 -3.60 17.87
CA ILE A 99 -5.67 -2.73 18.69
C ILE A 99 -6.49 -1.75 19.53
N ASP A 100 -7.40 -1.00 18.90
CA ASP A 100 -8.14 0.09 19.56
C ASP A 100 -9.11 -0.43 20.63
N ASN A 101 -9.68 -1.63 20.44
CA ASN A 101 -10.60 -2.24 21.42
C ASN A 101 -9.91 -3.13 22.46
N ALA A 102 -8.57 -3.20 22.46
CA ALA A 102 -7.84 -4.03 23.43
C ALA A 102 -7.95 -3.52 24.87
N GLY A 103 -8.39 -2.27 25.08
CA GLY A 103 -8.47 -1.66 26.40
C GLY A 103 -7.10 -1.37 27.03
N ILE A 104 -6.04 -1.31 26.21
CA ILE A 104 -4.65 -1.10 26.65
C ILE A 104 -4.34 0.41 26.53
N ASN A 105 -4.08 1.06 27.66
CA ASN A 105 -3.70 2.47 27.69
C ASN A 105 -2.70 2.74 28.84
N PRO A 106 -1.49 3.27 28.56
CA PRO A 106 -0.94 3.56 27.24
C PRO A 106 -0.64 2.29 26.43
N LEU A 107 -0.69 2.39 25.09
CA LEU A 107 -0.25 1.31 24.22
C LEU A 107 1.26 1.05 24.40
N PRO A 108 1.70 -0.22 24.48
CA PRO A 108 3.11 -0.59 24.34
C PRO A 108 3.68 -0.14 23.00
N ASP A 109 4.98 0.15 22.95
CA ASP A 109 5.64 0.69 21.75
C ASP A 109 5.44 -0.20 20.50
N SER A 110 5.53 -1.52 20.65
CA SER A 110 5.28 -2.46 19.54
C SER A 110 3.86 -2.36 18.97
N LEU A 111 2.86 -2.11 19.82
CA LEU A 111 1.48 -1.89 19.38
C LEU A 111 1.30 -0.48 18.79
N LYS A 112 2.00 0.55 19.29
CA LYS A 112 2.00 1.89 18.69
C LYS A 112 2.57 1.86 17.27
N GLU A 113 3.69 1.17 17.07
CA GLU A 113 4.32 0.99 15.76
C GLU A 113 3.39 0.28 14.78
N LEU A 114 2.85 -0.88 15.18
CA LEU A 114 1.93 -1.63 14.34
C LEU A 114 0.67 -0.81 14.01
N ARG A 115 0.09 -0.11 14.99
CA ARG A 115 -1.07 0.77 14.79
C ARG A 115 -0.75 1.84 13.76
N THR A 116 0.43 2.46 13.82
CA THR A 116 0.87 3.49 12.89
C THR A 116 1.00 2.95 11.45
N GLN A 117 1.58 1.76 11.28
CA GLN A 117 1.63 1.09 9.98
C GLN A 117 0.24 0.73 9.44
N VAL A 118 -0.67 0.30 10.31
CA VAL A 118 -2.07 0.04 9.96
C VAL A 118 -2.78 1.32 9.50
N LEU A 119 -2.58 2.45 10.20
CA LEU A 119 -3.13 3.76 9.81
C LEU A 119 -2.63 4.19 8.42
N TYR A 120 -1.35 3.97 8.12
CA TYR A 120 -0.81 4.23 6.78
C TYR A 120 -1.53 3.40 5.71
N ARG A 121 -1.72 2.09 5.95
CA ARG A 121 -2.41 1.20 5.00
C ARG A 121 -3.90 1.52 4.82
N LEU A 122 -4.53 2.12 5.82
CA LEU A 122 -5.89 2.64 5.75
C LEU A 122 -5.97 4.04 5.14
N GLU A 123 -4.84 4.60 4.70
CA GLU A 123 -4.74 5.96 4.16
C GLU A 123 -5.20 7.04 5.15
N ARG A 124 -5.16 6.75 6.45
CA ARG A 124 -5.41 7.70 7.56
C ARG A 124 -4.14 8.49 7.86
N TYR A 125 -3.66 9.21 6.84
CA TYR A 125 -2.33 9.80 6.85
C TYR A 125 -2.11 10.86 7.93
N GLU A 126 -3.15 11.61 8.33
CA GLU A 126 -3.02 12.63 9.38
C GLU A 126 -2.70 12.00 10.74
N GLU A 127 -3.50 11.02 11.15
CA GLU A 127 -3.27 10.29 12.40
C GLU A 127 -1.96 9.49 12.37
N CYS A 128 -1.61 8.93 11.21
CA CYS A 128 -0.36 8.22 11.01
C CYS A 128 0.86 9.16 11.17
N PHE A 129 0.77 10.37 10.63
CA PHE A 129 1.82 11.38 10.70
C PHE A 129 2.06 11.83 12.14
N ASP A 130 0.99 12.12 12.88
CA ASP A 130 1.08 12.50 14.29
C ASP A 130 1.63 11.36 15.15
N ALA A 131 1.22 10.12 14.89
CA ALA A 131 1.73 8.94 15.59
C ALA A 131 3.24 8.73 15.36
N TYR A 132 3.72 8.81 14.11
CA TYR A 132 5.16 8.73 13.85
C TYR A 132 5.95 9.86 14.52
N LYS A 133 5.42 11.09 14.53
CA LYS A 133 6.06 12.20 15.26
C LYS A 133 6.18 11.93 16.75
N GLU A 134 5.13 11.39 17.38
CA GLU A 134 5.16 11.01 18.79
C GLU A 134 6.22 9.92 19.04
N ILE A 135 6.23 8.87 18.21
CA ILE A 135 7.18 7.76 18.34
C ILE A 135 8.62 8.27 18.21
N ILE A 136 8.94 9.02 17.14
CA ILE A 136 10.28 9.58 16.89
C ILE A 136 10.73 10.49 18.03
N LYS A 137 9.83 11.29 18.60
CA LYS A 137 10.18 12.16 19.73
C LYS A 137 10.55 11.39 21.00
N ASN A 138 10.00 10.18 21.18
CA ASN A 138 10.09 9.44 22.44
C ASN A 138 11.04 8.23 22.40
N THR A 139 11.61 7.89 21.25
CA THR A 139 12.57 6.79 21.12
C THR A 139 13.85 7.24 20.44
N ASN A 140 14.97 6.67 20.88
CA ASN A 140 16.29 6.87 20.31
C ASN A 140 16.95 5.49 20.21
N ASP A 141 16.83 4.88 19.04
CA ASP A 141 17.26 3.53 18.73
C ASP A 141 17.74 3.44 17.27
N GLU A 142 18.21 2.26 16.87
CA GLU A 142 18.73 2.02 15.52
C GLU A 142 17.69 2.20 14.39
N TYR A 143 16.38 2.23 14.71
CA TYR A 143 15.29 2.31 13.74
C TYR A 143 14.82 3.75 13.45
N GLU A 144 15.52 4.76 13.97
CA GLU A 144 15.12 6.15 13.83
C GLU A 144 15.06 6.60 12.37
N ASN A 145 16.03 6.18 11.55
CA ASN A 145 16.10 6.56 10.14
C ASN A 145 14.94 5.96 9.34
N GLU A 146 14.59 4.71 9.58
CA GLU A 146 13.46 4.02 8.97
C GLU A 146 12.15 4.69 9.35
N ARG A 147 11.99 5.10 10.61
CA ARG A 147 10.81 5.84 11.07
C ARG A 147 10.72 7.22 10.44
N ARG A 148 11.83 7.93 10.28
CA ARG A 148 11.89 9.21 9.54
C ARG A 148 11.55 9.03 8.07
N THR A 149 12.05 7.99 7.41
CA THR A 149 11.71 7.64 6.03
C THR A 149 10.22 7.33 5.88
N ASN A 150 9.65 6.56 6.82
CA ASN A 150 8.21 6.27 6.85
C ASN A 150 7.38 7.55 7.05
N LEU A 151 7.77 8.42 7.99
CA LEU A 151 7.12 9.73 8.20
C LEU A 151 7.13 10.57 6.90
N SER A 152 8.24 10.58 6.16
CA SER A 152 8.34 11.26 4.86
C SER A 152 7.42 10.67 3.80
N ALA A 153 7.21 9.35 3.79
CA ALA A 153 6.23 8.72 2.90
C ALA A 153 4.78 9.11 3.28
N VAL A 154 4.46 9.24 4.57
CA VAL A 154 3.17 9.77 5.03
C VAL A 154 3.00 11.22 4.58
N ALA A 155 4.03 12.04 4.79
CA ALA A 155 4.05 13.45 4.39
C ALA A 155 3.84 13.64 2.88
N ALA A 156 4.40 12.76 2.05
CA ALA A 156 4.16 12.77 0.61
C ALA A 156 2.67 12.64 0.26
N ASN A 157 1.92 11.79 0.98
CA ASN A 157 0.48 11.64 0.77
C ASN A 157 -0.32 12.82 1.34
N LEU A 158 0.10 13.41 2.45
CA LEU A 158 -0.50 14.66 2.96
C LEU A 158 -0.27 15.84 2.02
N ALA A 159 0.86 15.85 1.29
CA ALA A 159 1.23 16.92 0.38
C ALA A 159 0.27 17.09 -0.82
N ILE A 160 -0.65 16.14 -1.03
CA ILE A 160 -1.70 16.20 -2.05
C ILE A 160 -2.63 17.38 -1.79
N ASP A 161 -3.01 17.62 -0.53
CA ASP A 161 -3.69 18.84 -0.15
C ASP A 161 -2.68 19.99 -0.15
N LYS A 162 -2.85 20.94 -1.07
CA LYS A 162 -1.98 22.11 -1.22
C LYS A 162 -2.04 23.05 -0.02
N ASN A 163 -3.08 22.95 0.82
CA ASN A 163 -3.25 23.78 2.00
C ASN A 163 -2.61 23.17 3.25
N LYS A 164 -2.28 21.88 3.22
CA LYS A 164 -1.59 21.24 4.35
C LYS A 164 -0.16 21.77 4.42
N GLU A 165 0.29 22.18 5.59
CA GLU A 165 1.70 22.46 5.81
C GLU A 165 2.45 21.15 6.03
N ILE A 166 3.55 20.96 5.31
CA ILE A 166 4.43 19.80 5.47
C ILE A 166 5.72 20.35 6.09
N PRO A 167 6.15 19.86 7.26
CA PRO A 167 7.39 20.32 7.86
C PRO A 167 8.58 19.94 7.00
N GLU A 168 9.70 20.62 7.21
CA GLU A 168 10.97 20.21 6.64
C GLU A 168 11.37 18.84 7.21
N LEU A 169 11.70 17.91 6.32
CA LEU A 169 12.06 16.54 6.65
C LEU A 169 13.48 16.25 6.15
N PRO A 170 14.22 15.34 6.80
CA PRO A 170 15.56 14.99 6.36
C PRO A 170 15.61 14.48 4.92
N GLU A 171 16.67 14.84 4.20
CA GLU A 171 17.01 14.38 2.84
C GLU A 171 18.44 13.81 2.86
N GLU A 172 18.66 12.75 3.64
CA GLU A 172 19.98 12.13 3.87
C GLU A 172 20.14 10.81 3.11
N THR A 173 19.09 9.98 3.07
CA THR A 173 19.10 8.70 2.34
C THR A 173 18.42 8.81 0.98
N TYR A 174 18.64 7.84 0.09
CA TYR A 174 18.02 7.87 -1.24
C TYR A 174 16.49 7.74 -1.17
N GLU A 175 15.95 7.01 -0.18
CA GLU A 175 14.52 6.89 0.09
C GLU A 175 13.93 8.20 0.61
N GLN A 176 14.69 8.93 1.43
CA GLN A 176 14.29 10.26 1.89
C GLN A 176 14.24 11.26 0.72
N TYR A 177 15.25 11.27 -0.16
CA TYR A 177 15.20 12.06 -1.40
C TYR A 177 14.03 11.65 -2.31
N TYR A 178 13.74 10.35 -2.42
CA TYR A 178 12.60 9.84 -3.19
C TYR A 178 11.28 10.36 -2.62
N ASN A 179 11.09 10.30 -1.30
CA ASN A 179 9.88 10.79 -0.63
C ASN A 179 9.76 12.32 -0.73
N ALA A 180 10.86 13.06 -0.61
CA ALA A 180 10.89 14.50 -0.82
C ALA A 180 10.51 14.88 -2.26
N ALA A 181 10.93 14.09 -3.25
CA ALA A 181 10.48 14.27 -4.62
C ALA A 181 8.99 13.97 -4.80
N CYS A 182 8.46 12.96 -4.09
CA CYS A 182 7.02 12.69 -4.08
C CYS A 182 6.22 13.84 -3.46
N ILE A 183 6.71 14.47 -2.40
CA ILE A 183 6.13 15.70 -1.82
C ILE A 183 6.10 16.82 -2.88
N ALA A 184 7.24 17.12 -3.52
CA ALA A 184 7.33 18.14 -4.55
C ALA A 184 6.42 17.84 -5.75
N SER A 185 6.34 16.58 -6.18
CA SER A 185 5.47 16.12 -7.27
C SER A 185 3.99 16.29 -6.94
N ASN A 186 3.57 15.93 -5.72
CA ASN A 186 2.19 16.15 -5.25
C ASN A 186 1.85 17.64 -5.13
N ARG A 187 2.84 18.50 -4.87
CA ARG A 187 2.73 19.97 -4.95
C ARG A 187 2.82 20.52 -6.36
N GLN A 188 2.88 19.66 -7.38
CA GLN A 188 3.00 19.99 -8.80
C GLN A 188 4.28 20.77 -9.16
N LYS A 189 5.30 20.70 -8.30
CA LYS A 189 6.64 21.26 -8.52
C LYS A 189 7.52 20.25 -9.25
N TYR A 190 7.11 19.85 -10.45
CA TYR A 190 7.72 18.71 -11.16
C TYR A 190 9.20 18.89 -11.50
N ALA A 191 9.65 20.12 -11.78
CA ALA A 191 11.06 20.39 -12.03
C ALA A 191 11.93 20.21 -10.77
N GLU A 192 11.39 20.52 -9.59
CA GLU A 192 12.05 20.27 -8.31
C GLU A 192 12.06 18.76 -8.00
N ALA A 193 10.93 18.09 -8.20
CA ALA A 193 10.81 16.63 -8.04
C ALA A 193 11.79 15.88 -8.95
N GLU A 194 11.96 16.31 -10.20
CA GLU A 194 12.95 15.74 -11.12
C GLU A 194 14.38 15.83 -10.56
N LYS A 195 14.79 17.00 -10.04
CA LYS A 195 16.12 17.17 -9.45
C LYS A 195 16.34 16.22 -8.27
N LYS A 196 15.36 16.13 -7.38
CA LYS A 196 15.39 15.24 -6.22
C LYS A 196 15.42 13.75 -6.61
N LEU A 197 14.66 13.34 -7.62
CA LEU A 197 14.67 11.95 -8.12
C LEU A 197 16.01 11.57 -8.76
N ARG A 198 16.67 12.50 -9.47
CA ARG A 198 18.01 12.25 -10.00
C ARG A 198 19.05 12.13 -8.90
N ALA A 199 18.92 12.92 -7.83
CA ALA A 199 19.77 12.76 -6.64
C ALA A 199 19.52 11.43 -5.93
N SER A 200 18.25 11.05 -5.75
CA SER A 200 17.84 9.74 -5.21
C SER A 200 18.39 8.58 -6.04
N GLU A 201 18.24 8.61 -7.37
CA GLU A 201 18.74 7.55 -8.26
C GLU A 201 20.27 7.42 -8.18
N LYS A 202 20.98 8.55 -8.13
CA LYS A 202 22.43 8.58 -7.99
C LYS A 202 22.87 7.95 -6.66
N LEU A 203 22.29 8.41 -5.55
CA LEU A 203 22.64 7.93 -4.21
C LEU A 203 22.30 6.44 -4.03
N CYS A 204 21.13 6.02 -4.50
CA CYS A 204 20.70 4.61 -4.50
C CYS A 204 21.73 3.73 -5.23
N ARG A 205 22.17 4.16 -6.42
CA ARG A 205 23.21 3.44 -7.17
C ARG A 205 24.53 3.36 -6.41
N GLU A 206 25.01 4.48 -5.88
CA GLU A 206 26.27 4.53 -5.13
C GLU A 206 26.23 3.60 -3.92
N THR A 207 25.14 3.61 -3.14
CA THR A 207 24.94 2.70 -2.00
C THR A 207 24.93 1.23 -2.42
N LEU A 208 24.19 0.89 -3.48
CA LEU A 208 24.08 -0.50 -3.94
C LEU A 208 25.39 -1.04 -4.54
N GLU A 209 26.17 -0.18 -5.20
CA GLU A 209 27.52 -0.51 -5.69
C GLU A 209 28.49 -0.78 -4.53
N GLU A 210 28.42 0.01 -3.45
CA GLU A 210 29.22 -0.20 -2.23
C GLU A 210 28.86 -1.52 -1.54
N ASP A 211 27.57 -1.89 -1.51
CA ASP A 211 27.08 -3.15 -0.95
C ASP A 211 27.37 -4.37 -1.82
N GLY A 212 27.89 -4.17 -3.05
CA GLY A 212 28.28 -5.25 -3.95
C GLY A 212 27.11 -6.09 -4.45
N VAL A 213 25.91 -5.50 -4.52
CA VAL A 213 24.71 -6.20 -5.03
C VAL A 213 24.84 -6.49 -6.52
N THR A 214 24.04 -7.42 -7.03
CA THR A 214 24.05 -7.75 -8.45
C THR A 214 23.44 -6.64 -9.32
N GLU A 215 23.81 -6.58 -10.60
CA GLU A 215 23.19 -5.67 -11.59
C GLU A 215 21.68 -5.90 -11.77
N GLU A 216 21.18 -7.08 -11.43
CA GLU A 216 19.74 -7.37 -11.42
C GLU A 216 19.07 -6.72 -10.21
N GLU A 217 19.60 -6.95 -9.00
CA GLU A 217 19.09 -6.33 -7.76
C GLU A 217 19.19 -4.80 -7.82
N MET A 218 20.31 -4.27 -8.29
CA MET A 218 20.48 -2.81 -8.45
C MET A 218 19.41 -2.22 -9.36
N ARG A 219 19.08 -2.91 -10.45
CA ARG A 219 18.01 -2.49 -11.36
C ARG A 219 16.65 -2.55 -10.69
N GLU A 220 16.33 -3.63 -9.98
CA GLU A 220 15.06 -3.78 -9.26
C GLU A 220 14.83 -2.63 -8.26
N GLU A 221 15.87 -2.20 -7.54
CA GLU A 221 15.82 -1.08 -6.59
C GLU A 221 15.72 0.30 -7.26
N LEU A 222 16.36 0.50 -8.41
CA LEU A 222 16.32 1.78 -9.14
C LEU A 222 15.02 2.01 -9.92
N GLU A 223 14.28 0.96 -10.27
CA GLU A 223 13.09 1.08 -11.13
C GLU A 223 11.96 1.94 -10.54
N PRO A 224 11.57 1.81 -9.25
CA PRO A 224 10.57 2.71 -8.65
C PRO A 224 10.95 4.19 -8.77
N ILE A 225 12.22 4.52 -8.53
CA ILE A 225 12.75 5.88 -8.64
C ILE A 225 12.63 6.38 -10.09
N ARG A 226 13.04 5.54 -11.06
CA ARG A 226 12.96 5.87 -12.49
C ARG A 226 11.53 6.05 -12.96
N VAL A 227 10.60 5.18 -12.58
CA VAL A 227 9.18 5.30 -12.99
C VAL A 227 8.56 6.59 -12.42
N GLN A 228 8.88 6.96 -11.18
CA GLN A 228 8.45 8.24 -10.60
C GLN A 228 9.08 9.45 -11.31
N LEU A 229 10.34 9.32 -11.76
CA LEU A 229 11.00 10.32 -12.62
C LEU A 229 10.29 10.43 -13.97
N GLY A 230 9.94 9.31 -14.59
CA GLY A 230 9.14 9.26 -15.81
C GLY A 230 7.82 10.01 -15.66
N TYR A 231 7.14 9.87 -14.52
CA TYR A 231 5.93 10.63 -14.21
C TYR A 231 6.20 12.13 -14.15
N CYS A 232 7.24 12.57 -13.44
CA CYS A 232 7.59 13.99 -13.35
C CYS A 232 7.99 14.58 -14.71
N LEU A 233 8.68 13.82 -15.56
CA LEU A 233 9.03 14.22 -16.94
C LEU A 233 7.77 14.33 -17.81
N GLN A 234 6.85 13.37 -17.71
CA GLN A 234 5.57 13.41 -18.40
C GLN A 234 4.76 14.66 -18.03
N MET A 235 4.68 14.99 -16.74
CA MET A 235 3.97 16.18 -16.26
C MET A 235 4.62 17.50 -16.70
N GLN A 236 5.91 17.48 -17.07
CA GLN A 236 6.61 18.60 -17.69
C GLN A 236 6.48 18.65 -19.22
N GLY A 237 5.76 17.69 -19.84
CA GLY A 237 5.63 17.60 -21.29
C GLY A 237 6.81 16.93 -22.01
N LYS A 238 7.79 16.39 -21.28
CA LYS A 238 8.93 15.63 -21.82
C LYS A 238 8.52 14.19 -22.15
N LEU A 239 7.52 14.04 -23.01
CA LEU A 239 6.81 12.77 -23.24
C LEU A 239 7.70 11.66 -23.79
N LYS A 240 8.68 11.99 -24.65
CA LYS A 240 9.60 11.00 -25.24
C LYS A 240 10.48 10.35 -24.17
N GLU A 241 11.04 11.14 -23.27
CA GLU A 241 11.88 10.65 -22.17
C GLU A 241 11.06 9.77 -21.21
N ALA A 242 9.87 10.23 -20.82
CA ALA A 242 8.97 9.45 -19.98
C ALA A 242 8.57 8.11 -20.63
N ALA A 243 8.26 8.11 -21.92
CA ALA A 243 7.89 6.89 -22.65
C ALA A 243 9.04 5.86 -22.69
N ILE A 244 10.29 6.31 -22.84
CA ILE A 244 11.47 5.43 -22.80
C ILE A 244 11.57 4.74 -21.45
N ILE A 245 11.45 5.49 -20.35
CA ILE A 245 11.52 4.98 -18.99
C ILE A 245 10.45 3.91 -18.74
N TYR A 246 9.18 4.19 -19.07
CA TYR A 246 8.11 3.22 -18.86
C TYR A 246 8.29 1.97 -19.73
N ALA A 247 8.74 2.14 -20.97
CA ALA A 247 8.99 1.01 -21.87
C ALA A 247 10.17 0.14 -21.40
N GLU A 248 11.19 0.74 -20.77
CA GLU A 248 12.31 0.02 -20.18
C GLU A 248 11.86 -0.79 -18.96
N CYS A 249 11.18 -0.17 -17.99
CA CYS A 249 10.63 -0.85 -16.81
C CYS A 249 9.75 -2.05 -17.23
N LEU A 250 8.79 -1.86 -18.14
CA LEU A 250 7.91 -2.95 -18.57
C LEU A 250 8.64 -4.08 -19.33
N ARG A 251 9.79 -3.78 -19.97
CA ARG A 251 10.62 -4.78 -20.66
C ARG A 251 11.39 -5.66 -19.68
N ASN A 252 11.78 -5.10 -18.54
CA ASN A 252 12.50 -5.80 -17.48
C ASN A 252 11.61 -6.77 -16.69
N LYS A 253 10.28 -6.68 -16.86
CA LYS A 253 9.27 -7.55 -16.21
C LYS A 253 9.39 -7.55 -14.68
N PRO A 254 9.22 -6.39 -14.02
CA PRO A 254 9.36 -6.30 -12.57
C PRO A 254 8.41 -7.25 -11.84
N LYS A 255 8.89 -7.77 -10.72
CA LYS A 255 8.13 -8.67 -9.83
C LYS A 255 6.99 -7.94 -9.12
N ASP A 256 7.13 -6.63 -8.90
CA ASP A 256 6.10 -5.83 -8.24
C ASP A 256 4.94 -5.47 -9.20
N PRO A 257 3.72 -6.02 -8.99
CA PRO A 257 2.57 -5.69 -9.83
C PRO A 257 2.16 -4.21 -9.75
N VAL A 258 2.45 -3.51 -8.65
CA VAL A 258 2.12 -2.08 -8.52
C VAL A 258 2.97 -1.25 -9.47
N LEU A 259 4.28 -1.49 -9.51
CA LEU A 259 5.18 -0.85 -10.45
C LEU A 259 4.75 -1.08 -11.92
N VAL A 260 4.41 -2.32 -12.28
CA VAL A 260 3.85 -2.66 -13.60
C VAL A 260 2.57 -1.85 -13.89
N ALA A 261 1.65 -1.78 -12.92
CA ALA A 261 0.39 -1.08 -13.06
C ALA A 261 0.60 0.43 -13.30
N VAL A 262 1.49 1.06 -12.54
CA VAL A 262 1.81 2.50 -12.66
C VAL A 262 2.47 2.79 -14.00
N ALA A 263 3.51 2.05 -14.39
CA ALA A 263 4.19 2.25 -15.68
C ALA A 263 3.25 1.98 -16.87
N SER A 264 2.39 0.96 -16.77
CA SER A 264 1.37 0.62 -17.78
C SER A 264 0.34 1.73 -17.93
N ASN A 265 -0.22 2.21 -16.81
CA ASN A 265 -1.19 3.30 -16.80
C ASN A 265 -0.61 4.58 -17.41
N ASN A 266 0.60 4.96 -17.01
CA ASN A 266 1.24 6.16 -17.53
C ASN A 266 1.56 6.04 -19.04
N SER A 267 1.99 4.85 -19.48
CA SER A 267 2.17 4.55 -20.92
C SER A 267 0.87 4.70 -21.71
N VAL A 268 -0.26 4.23 -21.18
CA VAL A 268 -1.58 4.38 -21.81
C VAL A 268 -1.94 5.85 -21.99
N VAL A 269 -1.68 6.68 -20.97
CA VAL A 269 -1.95 8.13 -21.03
C VAL A 269 -1.11 8.80 -22.13
N ILE A 270 0.16 8.43 -22.28
CA ILE A 270 1.02 8.95 -23.37
C ILE A 270 0.53 8.49 -24.74
N ASN A 271 0.17 7.22 -24.88
CA ASN A 271 -0.24 6.62 -26.15
C ASN A 271 -1.56 7.20 -26.68
N LYS A 272 -2.50 7.59 -25.80
CA LYS A 272 -3.83 8.07 -26.18
C LYS A 272 -4.57 7.07 -27.10
N ASP A 273 -4.83 7.45 -28.35
CA ASP A 273 -5.47 6.65 -29.39
C ASP A 273 -4.48 5.86 -30.26
N GLN A 274 -3.17 5.99 -30.01
CA GLN A 274 -2.13 5.20 -30.64
C GLN A 274 -1.96 3.86 -29.92
N ASN A 275 -1.51 2.84 -30.65
CA ASN A 275 -1.20 1.51 -30.09
C ASN A 275 -2.36 0.91 -29.27
N VAL A 276 -3.60 1.10 -29.72
CA VAL A 276 -4.84 0.79 -28.96
C VAL A 276 -4.86 -0.61 -28.36
N PHE A 277 -4.44 -1.63 -29.12
CA PHE A 277 -4.43 -3.01 -28.65
C PHE A 277 -3.50 -3.20 -27.44
N ASP A 278 -2.29 -2.65 -27.52
CA ASP A 278 -1.31 -2.68 -26.44
C ASP A 278 -1.78 -1.88 -25.23
N SER A 279 -2.33 -0.67 -25.45
CA SER A 279 -2.92 0.15 -24.39
C SER A 279 -4.07 -0.58 -23.66
N LYS A 280 -4.96 -1.28 -24.39
CA LYS A 280 -6.03 -2.10 -23.80
C LYS A 280 -5.48 -3.28 -22.98
N LYS A 281 -4.35 -3.88 -23.39
CA LYS A 281 -3.69 -4.94 -22.60
C LYS A 281 -3.09 -4.37 -21.31
N LYS A 282 -2.37 -3.25 -21.42
CA LYS A 282 -1.72 -2.55 -20.30
C LYS A 282 -2.71 -2.12 -19.23
N ILE A 283 -3.81 -1.47 -19.61
CA ILE A 283 -4.79 -0.99 -18.63
C ILE A 283 -5.50 -2.15 -17.89
N ARG A 284 -5.76 -3.28 -18.57
CA ARG A 284 -6.31 -4.47 -17.91
C ARG A 284 -5.35 -5.05 -16.88
N SER A 285 -4.05 -5.08 -17.18
CA SER A 285 -3.02 -5.52 -16.23
C SER A 285 -2.96 -4.61 -15.01
N ALA A 286 -3.07 -3.30 -15.22
CA ALA A 286 -3.06 -2.30 -14.15
C ALA A 286 -4.31 -2.37 -13.23
N MET A 287 -5.40 -2.99 -13.69
CA MET A 287 -6.64 -3.21 -12.95
C MET A 287 -6.79 -4.64 -12.42
N SER A 288 -5.71 -5.42 -12.38
CA SER A 288 -5.75 -6.81 -11.89
C SER A 288 -5.87 -6.89 -10.37
N ASP A 289 -6.46 -7.98 -9.87
CA ASP A 289 -6.63 -8.24 -8.44
C ASP A 289 -5.30 -8.23 -7.65
N ALA A 290 -4.19 -8.54 -8.33
CA ALA A 290 -2.85 -8.49 -7.75
C ALA A 290 -2.43 -7.07 -7.30
N CYS A 291 -3.07 -6.04 -7.84
CA CYS A 291 -2.80 -4.63 -7.50
C CYS A 291 -3.79 -4.09 -6.47
N GLU A 292 -4.93 -4.75 -6.26
CA GLU A 292 -6.08 -4.22 -5.50
C GLU A 292 -5.73 -3.93 -4.04
N SER A 293 -4.92 -4.76 -3.39
CA SER A 293 -4.54 -4.57 -1.98
C SER A 293 -3.34 -3.63 -1.75
N LYS A 294 -2.68 -3.20 -2.83
CA LYS A 294 -1.39 -2.48 -2.76
C LYS A 294 -1.44 -1.07 -3.33
N LEU A 295 -2.29 -0.82 -4.33
CA LEU A 295 -2.49 0.52 -4.88
C LEU A 295 -3.26 1.39 -3.88
N THR A 296 -2.88 2.67 -3.78
CA THR A 296 -3.68 3.64 -3.03
C THR A 296 -5.01 3.90 -3.73
N SER A 297 -6.00 4.33 -2.99
CA SER A 297 -7.33 4.70 -3.47
C SER A 297 -7.25 5.74 -4.58
N ARG A 298 -6.31 6.69 -4.46
CA ARG A 298 -6.03 7.68 -5.51
C ARG A 298 -5.51 7.02 -6.79
N GLN A 299 -4.55 6.09 -6.69
CA GLN A 299 -4.01 5.40 -7.86
C GLN A 299 -5.07 4.55 -8.56
N LYS A 300 -5.89 3.80 -7.80
CA LYS A 300 -7.00 3.02 -8.35
C LYS A 300 -8.00 3.90 -9.10
N LYS A 301 -8.39 5.03 -8.50
CA LYS A 301 -9.26 6.04 -9.13
C LYS A 301 -8.68 6.55 -10.44
N ALA A 302 -7.40 6.90 -10.45
CA ALA A 302 -6.72 7.38 -11.66
C ALA A 302 -6.68 6.32 -12.77
N ILE A 303 -6.37 5.07 -12.44
CA ILE A 303 -6.35 3.95 -13.40
C ILE A 303 -7.74 3.69 -13.97
N ALA A 304 -8.77 3.65 -13.12
CA ALA A 304 -10.16 3.44 -13.55
C ALA A 304 -10.67 4.58 -14.45
N LEU A 305 -10.33 5.83 -14.11
CA LEU A 305 -10.64 6.99 -14.94
C LEU A 305 -9.93 6.93 -16.30
N ASN A 306 -8.64 6.59 -16.30
CA ASN A 306 -7.86 6.44 -17.54
C ASN A 306 -8.39 5.32 -18.44
N ASN A 307 -8.96 4.25 -17.86
CA ASN A 307 -9.64 3.21 -18.64
C ASN A 307 -10.89 3.75 -19.35
N CYS A 308 -11.68 4.61 -18.69
CA CYS A 308 -12.82 5.28 -19.31
C CYS A 308 -12.37 6.22 -20.44
N LEU A 309 -11.30 6.99 -20.21
CA LEU A 309 -10.71 7.88 -21.21
C LEU A 309 -10.16 7.11 -22.42
N LEU A 310 -9.52 5.95 -22.21
CA LEU A 310 -9.06 5.09 -23.30
C LEU A 310 -10.25 4.59 -24.15
N ALA A 311 -11.35 4.18 -23.53
CA ALA A 311 -12.56 3.78 -24.27
C ALA A 311 -13.14 4.94 -25.11
N PHE A 312 -13.16 6.15 -24.55
CA PHE A 312 -13.58 7.37 -25.25
C PHE A 312 -12.68 7.71 -26.45
N LEU A 313 -11.36 7.71 -26.24
CA LEU A 313 -10.38 8.02 -27.28
C LEU A 313 -10.45 7.00 -28.42
N THR A 314 -10.69 5.73 -28.10
CA THR A 314 -10.79 4.62 -29.07
C THR A 314 -12.19 4.45 -29.67
N ASN A 315 -13.07 5.44 -29.47
CA ASN A 315 -14.42 5.53 -30.05
C ASN A 315 -15.32 4.31 -29.78
N SER A 316 -15.25 3.77 -28.55
CA SER A 316 -16.05 2.62 -28.12
C SER A 316 -17.23 3.07 -27.26
N SER A 317 -18.26 3.70 -27.86
CA SER A 317 -19.38 4.35 -27.13
C SER A 317 -20.06 3.45 -26.09
N ASP A 318 -20.39 2.20 -26.44
CA ASP A 318 -21.00 1.25 -25.52
C ASP A 318 -20.09 0.95 -24.32
N GLN A 319 -18.78 0.85 -24.55
CA GLN A 319 -17.80 0.64 -23.48
C GLN A 319 -17.68 1.88 -22.60
N VAL A 320 -17.73 3.09 -23.17
CA VAL A 320 -17.72 4.33 -22.38
C VAL A 320 -18.88 4.33 -21.40
N GLN A 321 -20.11 4.01 -21.86
CA GLN A 321 -21.28 3.99 -20.97
C GLN A 321 -21.11 2.99 -19.82
N GLN A 322 -20.72 1.76 -20.12
CA GLN A 322 -20.55 0.69 -19.12
C GLN A 322 -19.44 1.03 -18.11
N LEU A 323 -18.29 1.51 -18.59
CA LEU A 323 -17.16 1.85 -17.73
C LEU A 323 -17.45 3.07 -16.86
N CYS A 324 -18.12 4.08 -17.41
CA CYS A 324 -18.57 5.26 -16.67
C CYS A 324 -19.54 4.89 -15.54
N GLN A 325 -20.51 4.02 -15.82
CA GLN A 325 -21.45 3.54 -14.80
C GLN A 325 -20.71 2.80 -13.67
N LYS A 326 -19.78 1.91 -14.02
CA LYS A 326 -18.96 1.20 -13.03
C LYS A 326 -18.07 2.16 -12.22
N LEU A 327 -17.49 3.16 -12.88
CA LEU A 327 -16.62 4.17 -12.25
C LEU A 327 -17.36 4.92 -11.14
N VAL A 328 -18.59 5.39 -11.39
CA VAL A 328 -19.38 6.13 -10.39
C VAL A 328 -19.91 5.22 -9.28
N GLN A 329 -20.25 3.96 -9.60
CA GLN A 329 -20.64 2.98 -8.58
C GLN A 329 -19.50 2.69 -7.60
N SER A 330 -18.27 2.56 -8.09
CA SER A 330 -17.10 2.31 -7.23
C SER A 330 -16.55 3.58 -6.59
N TYR A 331 -16.62 4.71 -7.28
CA TYR A 331 -16.01 5.98 -6.86
C TYR A 331 -16.99 7.14 -7.11
N PRO A 332 -17.99 7.33 -6.23
CA PRO A 332 -19.00 8.38 -6.40
C PRO A 332 -18.41 9.79 -6.48
N ASP A 333 -17.24 10.04 -5.89
CA ASP A 333 -16.55 11.32 -5.97
C ASP A 333 -16.02 11.68 -7.37
N LEU A 334 -16.03 10.72 -8.31
CA LEU A 334 -15.69 10.93 -9.72
C LEU A 334 -16.92 11.17 -10.63
N GLU A 335 -18.11 11.37 -10.06
CA GLU A 335 -19.36 11.61 -10.80
C GLU A 335 -19.23 12.72 -11.85
N PHE A 336 -18.61 13.85 -11.48
CA PHE A 336 -18.46 14.97 -12.38
C PHE A 336 -17.50 14.68 -13.54
N GLN A 337 -16.36 14.03 -13.28
CA GLN A 337 -15.40 13.63 -14.31
C GLN A 337 -16.04 12.63 -15.28
N THR A 338 -16.80 11.66 -14.75
CA THR A 338 -17.56 10.70 -15.56
C THR A 338 -18.58 11.39 -16.46
N LEU A 339 -19.34 12.34 -15.91
CA LEU A 339 -20.30 13.13 -16.66
C LEU A 339 -19.65 13.84 -17.86
N LEU A 340 -18.48 14.45 -17.65
CA LEU A 340 -17.74 15.11 -18.73
C LEU A 340 -17.34 14.14 -19.85
N ILE A 341 -16.92 12.90 -19.50
CA ILE A 341 -16.61 11.87 -20.48
C ILE A 341 -17.86 11.48 -21.28
N GLN A 342 -18.99 11.27 -20.61
CA GLN A 342 -20.26 10.91 -21.25
C GLN A 342 -20.75 12.02 -22.20
N CYS A 343 -20.76 13.28 -21.76
CA CYS A 343 -21.12 14.42 -22.60
C CYS A 343 -20.19 14.57 -23.81
N SER A 344 -18.89 14.33 -23.61
CA SER A 344 -17.90 14.36 -24.70
C SER A 344 -18.18 13.26 -25.72
N GLN A 345 -18.52 12.04 -25.27
CA GLN A 345 -18.89 10.94 -26.17
C GLN A 345 -20.18 11.24 -26.93
N LEU A 346 -21.23 11.72 -26.27
CA LEU A 346 -22.48 12.13 -26.92
C LEU A 346 -22.25 13.19 -27.99
N THR A 347 -21.36 14.16 -27.72
CA THR A 347 -20.99 15.19 -28.69
C THR A 347 -20.28 14.58 -29.91
N LYS A 348 -19.36 13.62 -29.69
CA LYS A 348 -18.67 12.87 -30.76
C LYS A 348 -19.66 12.04 -31.61
N ASP A 349 -20.70 11.52 -30.97
CA ASP A 349 -21.79 10.77 -31.59
C ASP A 349 -22.86 11.68 -32.23
N LYS A 350 -22.63 13.00 -32.30
CA LYS A 350 -23.55 14.02 -32.84
C LYS A 350 -24.88 14.13 -32.07
N ARG A 351 -24.92 13.71 -30.81
CA ARG A 351 -26.06 13.76 -29.87
C ARG A 351 -25.93 14.94 -28.91
N GLN A 352 -25.70 16.14 -29.44
CA GLN A 352 -25.39 17.34 -28.66
C GLN A 352 -26.53 17.78 -27.73
N LYS A 353 -27.78 17.56 -28.13
CA LYS A 353 -28.95 17.90 -27.31
C LYS A 353 -28.97 17.09 -26.02
N GLU A 354 -28.72 15.79 -26.12
CA GLU A 354 -28.67 14.89 -24.96
C GLU A 354 -27.49 15.21 -24.05
N ALA A 355 -26.34 15.58 -24.61
CA ALA A 355 -25.20 16.07 -23.82
C ALA A 355 -25.56 17.34 -23.02
N LEU A 356 -26.28 18.28 -23.64
CA LEU A 356 -26.74 19.50 -22.98
C LEU A 356 -27.76 19.21 -21.88
N GLU A 357 -28.73 18.34 -22.14
CA GLU A 357 -29.72 17.89 -21.15
C GLU A 357 -29.05 17.28 -19.93
N LEU A 358 -28.04 16.42 -20.13
CA LEU A 358 -27.29 15.78 -19.06
C LEU A 358 -26.52 16.80 -18.20
N LEU A 359 -25.90 17.81 -18.82
CA LEU A 359 -25.24 18.91 -18.10
C LEU A 359 -26.22 19.77 -17.30
N ILE A 360 -27.40 20.07 -17.87
CA ILE A 360 -28.45 20.84 -17.20
C ILE A 360 -28.97 20.09 -15.96
N GLN A 361 -29.25 18.80 -16.09
CA GLN A 361 -29.69 17.95 -14.98
C GLN A 361 -28.68 17.95 -13.83
N CYS A 362 -27.39 17.79 -14.14
CA CYS A 362 -26.34 17.85 -13.12
C CYS A 362 -26.27 19.22 -12.42
N SER A 363 -26.44 20.32 -13.17
CA SER A 363 -26.44 21.67 -12.60
C SER A 363 -27.59 21.87 -11.61
N GLN A 364 -28.78 21.37 -11.94
CA GLN A 364 -29.96 21.45 -11.07
C GLN A 364 -29.76 20.64 -9.79
N LEU A 365 -29.34 19.37 -9.89
CA LEU A 365 -29.04 18.53 -8.73
C LEU A 365 -28.00 19.14 -7.79
N THR A 366 -26.99 19.81 -8.34
CA THR A 366 -25.95 20.48 -7.56
C THR A 366 -26.51 21.70 -6.81
N LYS A 367 -27.41 22.47 -7.44
CA LYS A 367 -28.08 23.60 -6.78
C LYS A 367 -28.97 23.12 -5.63
N ASP A 368 -29.73 22.06 -5.84
CA ASP A 368 -30.64 21.51 -4.83
C ASP A 368 -29.88 20.95 -3.62
N LYS A 369 -28.74 20.28 -3.85
CA LYS A 369 -27.86 19.82 -2.75
C LYS A 369 -27.35 20.98 -1.90
N ARG A 370 -26.82 22.04 -2.54
CA ARG A 370 -26.33 23.22 -1.80
C ARG A 370 -27.41 23.94 -1.02
N GLN A 371 -28.64 24.00 -1.55
CA GLN A 371 -29.77 24.61 -0.85
C GLN A 371 -30.18 23.80 0.39
N LYS A 372 -30.10 22.46 0.32
CA LYS A 372 -30.37 21.58 1.46
C LYS A 372 -29.29 21.60 2.53
N GLU A 373 -28.03 21.83 2.17
CA GLU A 373 -26.91 21.95 3.12
C GLU A 373 -26.86 23.33 3.82
N ALA A 374 -27.57 24.32 3.29
CA ALA A 374 -27.67 25.67 3.84
C ALA A 374 -28.88 25.89 4.79
N LEU A 375 -29.74 24.87 4.94
CA LEU A 375 -30.88 24.80 5.86
C LEU A 375 -30.53 23.88 7.02
#